data_AF-A0A841J3Y6-F1
#
_entry.id   AF-A0A841J3Y6-F1
#
_cell.length_a   1.000
_cell.length_b   1.000
_cell.length_c   1.000
_cell.angle_alpha   90.00
_cell.angle_beta   90.00
_cell.angle_gamma   90.00
#
_symmetry.space_group_name_H-M   'P 1'
#
loop_
_entity.id
_entity.type
_entity.pdbx_description
1 polymer ?
#
loop_
_entity_poly.entity_id
_entity_poly.type
_entity_poly.pdbx_seq_one_letter_code
_entity_poly.pdbx_strand_id
1 'polypeptide(L)'
;MSGEAPICENAESYMVGLFTRENDVDILGVHEAAELAAFALSADWTRLPDPVRHAARHAFLDATSAMIAGTMHTAFRSILAGISPLADPPRVTVLGVEHAMDILGAAFMNAAGASLCQSQDSLSSDCRNFAVVAAALAVAEDRNATGAELLSAIAVALEAVARSQGRGYAATVGACTAAGVLLGLSEEQMRSALLMAAALSNHPAAQQEPVLKAIATGQCARNGILLAFIARGGTEIRSTNQSAAMEVDPRPLERVDTWQMLVEPDVATAGDQPPPPVDDTNTEELAARAERLIGRALPQAEARRLVKQLVSLEKASQIRTISVKTVPPTQKGAEDKNAPSWFGTS
;
A
#
# COMPACT_ATOMS: atom_id res chain seq x y z
N MET A 1 -34.75 39.10 -28.99
CA MET A 1 -33.30 38.93 -29.20
C MET A 1 -32.73 38.35 -27.92
N SER A 2 -32.83 37.03 -27.80
CA SER A 2 -32.28 36.21 -26.72
C SER A 2 -30.96 35.62 -27.22
N GLY A 3 -29.88 35.78 -26.45
CA GLY A 3 -28.57 35.21 -26.74
C GLY A 3 -28.14 34.32 -25.59
N GLU A 4 -28.42 33.03 -25.73
CA GLU A 4 -27.92 31.95 -24.88
C GLU A 4 -26.44 31.67 -25.18
N ALA A 5 -25.70 31.25 -24.15
CA ALA A 5 -24.30 30.88 -24.22
C ALA A 5 -24.08 29.61 -25.07
N PRO A 6 -22.98 29.49 -25.83
CA PRO A 6 -22.68 28.25 -26.52
C PRO A 6 -22.13 27.22 -25.54
N ILE A 7 -22.87 26.11 -25.48
CA ILE A 7 -22.51 24.82 -24.91
C ILE A 7 -21.23 24.33 -25.62
N CYS A 8 -20.25 23.88 -24.84
CA CYS A 8 -18.98 23.34 -25.35
C CYS A 8 -19.22 22.03 -26.13
N GLU A 9 -19.25 22.11 -27.46
CA GLU A 9 -19.09 20.98 -28.36
C GLU A 9 -17.59 20.64 -28.51
N ASN A 10 -17.12 19.69 -27.69
CA ASN A 10 -16.16 18.62 -28.02
C ASN A 10 -15.46 18.11 -26.75
N ALA A 11 -16.13 17.20 -26.04
CA ALA A 11 -15.55 16.42 -24.94
C ALA A 11 -14.81 15.15 -25.41
N GLU A 12 -14.84 14.82 -26.71
CA GLU A 12 -14.29 13.55 -27.22
C GLU A 12 -12.82 13.60 -27.65
N SER A 13 -12.17 14.78 -27.66
CA SER A 13 -10.77 14.90 -28.10
C SER A 13 -9.72 14.88 -26.98
N TYR A 14 -10.15 14.75 -25.71
CA TYR A 14 -9.23 14.59 -24.55
C TYR A 14 -9.30 13.22 -23.86
N MET A 15 -10.05 12.26 -24.41
CA MET A 15 -10.13 10.88 -23.90
C MET A 15 -9.55 9.82 -24.86
N VAL A 16 -8.62 10.21 -25.74
CA VAL A 16 -7.87 9.23 -26.54
C VAL A 16 -6.68 8.74 -25.71
N GLY A 17 -6.97 7.79 -24.82
CA GLY A 17 -5.99 7.07 -23.99
C GLY A 17 -6.60 6.03 -23.02
N LEU A 18 -7.93 5.99 -22.86
CA LEU A 18 -8.61 5.10 -21.91
C LEU A 18 -9.53 4.04 -22.53
N PHE A 19 -9.45 3.82 -23.85
CA PHE A 19 -9.90 2.56 -24.44
C PHE A 19 -8.73 1.59 -24.50
N THR A 20 -8.46 0.96 -23.36
CA THR A 20 -7.81 -0.35 -23.34
C THR A 20 -8.67 -1.27 -24.21
N ARG A 21 -8.08 -1.78 -25.30
CA ARG A 21 -8.53 -3.05 -25.85
C ARG A 21 -8.60 -4.02 -24.68
N GLU A 22 -9.65 -4.81 -24.65
CA GLU A 22 -10.06 -5.73 -23.60
C GLU A 22 -9.03 -6.83 -23.21
N ASN A 23 -7.74 -6.75 -23.59
CA ASN A 23 -6.71 -7.72 -23.20
C ASN A 23 -5.24 -7.24 -23.17
N ASP A 24 -4.90 -5.98 -23.38
CA ASP A 24 -3.48 -5.53 -23.33
C ASP A 24 -3.33 -4.22 -22.54
N VAL A 25 -3.53 -4.27 -21.23
CA VAL A 25 -2.73 -3.41 -20.35
C VAL A 25 -1.37 -4.07 -20.33
N ASP A 26 -0.33 -3.43 -20.87
CA ASP A 26 1.04 -3.94 -20.94
C ASP A 26 1.65 -3.99 -19.52
N ILE A 27 1.12 -4.89 -18.68
CA ILE A 27 1.52 -5.19 -17.31
C ILE A 27 2.70 -6.17 -17.39
N LEU A 28 3.65 -6.02 -16.47
CA LEU A 28 4.82 -6.88 -16.35
C LEU A 28 4.42 -8.37 -16.41
N GLY A 29 4.91 -9.08 -17.44
CA GLY A 29 4.58 -10.49 -17.64
C GLY A 29 5.27 -11.41 -16.63
N VAL A 30 4.74 -12.63 -16.44
CA VAL A 30 5.30 -13.60 -15.47
C VAL A 30 6.76 -13.96 -15.79
N HIS A 31 7.11 -14.13 -17.06
CA HIS A 31 8.48 -14.41 -17.49
C HIS A 31 9.41 -13.21 -17.27
N GLU A 32 8.96 -12.00 -17.62
CA GLU A 32 9.72 -10.76 -17.41
C GLU A 32 9.98 -10.52 -15.91
N ALA A 33 8.97 -10.77 -15.06
CA ALA A 33 9.10 -10.69 -13.61
C ALA A 33 10.09 -11.72 -13.05
N ALA A 34 10.15 -12.93 -13.61
CA ALA A 34 11.10 -13.96 -13.20
C ALA A 34 12.55 -13.59 -13.58
N GLU A 35 12.76 -13.12 -14.82
CA GLU A 35 14.07 -12.64 -15.26
C GLU A 35 14.57 -11.46 -14.42
N LEU A 36 13.66 -10.54 -14.11
CA LEU A 36 13.98 -9.39 -13.27
C LEU A 36 14.27 -9.80 -11.82
N ALA A 37 13.53 -10.78 -11.27
CA ALA A 37 13.79 -11.32 -9.95
C ALA A 37 15.18 -11.97 -9.85
N ALA A 38 15.51 -12.85 -10.80
CA ALA A 38 16.81 -13.50 -10.88
C ALA A 38 17.95 -12.47 -11.01
N PHE A 39 17.76 -11.46 -11.86
CA PHE A 39 18.72 -10.36 -12.01
C PHE A 39 18.90 -9.59 -10.71
N ALA A 40 17.82 -9.15 -10.06
CA ALA A 40 17.87 -8.33 -8.85
C ALA A 40 18.61 -9.01 -7.70
N LEU A 41 18.43 -10.33 -7.55
CA LEU A 41 19.06 -11.13 -6.50
C LEU A 41 20.51 -11.53 -6.80
N SER A 42 20.98 -11.31 -8.03
CA SER A 42 22.35 -11.66 -8.45
C SER A 42 23.40 -10.60 -8.10
N ALA A 43 22.98 -9.42 -7.65
CA ALA A 43 23.90 -8.29 -7.50
C ALA A 43 24.76 -8.35 -6.23
N ASP A 44 26.05 -8.11 -6.44
CA ASP A 44 27.07 -7.97 -5.41
C ASP A 44 27.81 -6.67 -5.68
N TRP A 45 27.79 -5.75 -4.70
CA TRP A 45 28.43 -4.43 -4.79
C TRP A 45 29.84 -4.48 -5.35
N THR A 46 30.63 -5.47 -4.92
CA THR A 46 32.05 -5.59 -5.25
C THR A 46 32.28 -6.05 -6.69
N ARG A 47 31.27 -6.69 -7.29
CA ARG A 47 31.30 -7.21 -8.66
C ARG A 47 30.65 -6.26 -9.67
N LEU A 48 29.94 -5.23 -9.22
CA LEU A 48 29.34 -4.23 -10.10
C LEU A 48 30.44 -3.40 -10.80
N PRO A 49 30.32 -3.09 -12.10
CA PRO A 49 31.27 -2.21 -12.79
C PRO A 49 31.35 -0.81 -12.17
N ASP A 50 32.53 -0.18 -12.25
CA ASP A 50 32.79 1.16 -11.70
C ASP A 50 31.77 2.24 -12.13
N PRO A 51 31.35 2.31 -13.41
CA PRO A 51 30.31 3.24 -13.84
C PRO A 51 28.96 3.02 -13.15
N VAL A 52 28.59 1.76 -12.90
CA VAL A 52 27.35 1.40 -12.20
C VAL A 52 27.42 1.81 -10.73
N ARG A 53 28.55 1.54 -10.06
CA ARG A 53 28.77 1.98 -8.68
C ARG A 53 28.74 3.50 -8.56
N HIS A 54 29.28 4.20 -9.55
CA HIS A 54 29.23 5.66 -9.60
C HIS A 54 27.79 6.17 -9.78
N ALA A 55 27.03 5.61 -10.72
CA ALA A 55 25.63 5.97 -10.95
C ALA A 55 24.75 5.73 -9.71
N ALA A 56 24.94 4.62 -8.99
CA ALA A 56 24.19 4.34 -7.77
C ALA A 56 24.49 5.36 -6.65
N ARG A 57 25.77 5.72 -6.45
CA ARG A 57 26.15 6.77 -5.50
C ARG A 57 25.59 8.14 -5.90
N HIS A 58 25.64 8.47 -7.19
CA HIS A 58 25.09 9.71 -7.71
C HIS A 58 23.58 9.79 -7.49
N ALA A 59 22.84 8.73 -7.84
CA ALA A 59 21.39 8.66 -7.62
C ALA A 59 21.04 8.78 -6.13
N PHE A 60 21.81 8.14 -5.25
CA PHE A 60 21.64 8.29 -3.80
C PHE A 60 21.84 9.74 -3.34
N LEU A 61 22.92 10.38 -3.77
CA LEU A 61 23.23 11.76 -3.40
C LEU A 61 22.20 12.75 -3.95
N ASP A 62 21.82 12.61 -5.22
CA ASP A 62 20.83 13.46 -5.88
C ASP A 62 19.47 13.37 -5.19
N ALA A 63 18.98 12.14 -4.98
CA ALA A 63 17.69 11.91 -4.38
C ALA A 63 17.65 12.40 -2.92
N THR A 64 18.66 12.08 -2.10
CA THR A 64 18.68 12.53 -0.69
C THR A 64 18.81 14.05 -0.54
N SER A 65 19.54 14.69 -1.44
CA SER A 65 19.61 16.16 -1.50
C SER A 65 18.25 16.76 -1.84
N ALA A 66 17.55 16.19 -2.82
CA ALA A 66 16.20 16.59 -3.20
C ALA A 66 15.18 16.33 -2.07
N MET A 67 15.30 15.22 -1.34
CA MET A 67 14.45 14.92 -0.17
C MET A 67 14.53 16.04 0.86
N ILE A 68 15.74 16.44 1.23
CA ILE A 68 16.00 17.51 2.21
C ILE A 68 15.51 18.86 1.67
N ALA A 69 15.85 19.22 0.44
CA ALA A 69 15.42 20.48 -0.16
C ALA A 69 13.88 20.58 -0.28
N GLY A 70 13.22 19.46 -0.58
CA GLY A 70 11.77 19.36 -0.69
C GLY A 70 11.01 19.71 0.58
N THR A 71 11.65 19.59 1.75
CA THR A 71 11.05 19.96 3.05
C THR A 71 10.69 21.44 3.15
N MET A 72 11.30 22.29 2.32
CA MET A 72 11.01 23.73 2.27
C MET A 72 9.68 24.04 1.59
N HIS A 73 9.11 23.10 0.84
CA HIS A 73 7.85 23.32 0.12
C HIS A 73 6.65 23.32 1.09
N THR A 74 5.71 24.25 0.94
CA THR A 74 4.54 24.38 1.83
C THR A 74 3.69 23.11 1.87
N ALA A 75 3.49 22.48 0.70
CA ALA A 75 2.77 21.20 0.59
C ALA A 75 3.41 20.07 1.41
N PHE A 76 4.74 20.06 1.59
CA PHE A 76 5.41 19.03 2.40
C PHE A 76 4.89 19.05 3.84
N ARG A 77 4.75 20.24 4.43
CA ARG A 77 4.21 20.40 5.80
C ARG A 77 2.76 19.97 5.91
N SER A 78 1.93 20.32 4.94
CA SER A 78 0.52 19.92 4.91
C SER A 78 0.35 18.40 4.79
N ILE A 79 1.14 17.77 3.92
CA ILE A 79 1.14 16.31 3.76
C ILE A 79 1.61 15.64 5.06
N LEU A 80 2.75 16.07 5.62
CA LEU A 80 3.28 15.54 6.87
C LEU A 80 2.24 15.62 7.99
N ALA A 81 1.64 16.79 8.21
CA ALA A 81 0.61 16.97 9.22
C ALA A 81 -0.61 16.05 9.02
N GLY A 82 -0.97 15.77 7.77
CA GLY A 82 -2.09 14.87 7.45
C GLY A 82 -1.80 13.40 7.70
N ILE A 83 -0.56 12.95 7.53
CA ILE A 83 -0.20 11.52 7.65
C ILE A 83 0.47 11.16 8.98
N SER A 84 1.08 12.11 9.69
CA SER A 84 1.72 11.85 10.98
C SER A 84 0.82 11.17 12.01
N PRO A 85 -0.49 11.51 12.13
CA PRO A 85 -1.40 10.82 13.05
C PRO A 85 -1.63 9.34 12.74
N LEU A 86 -1.27 8.89 11.54
CA LEU A 86 -1.43 7.50 11.10
C LEU A 86 -0.17 6.66 11.32
N ALA A 87 0.94 7.28 11.70
CA ALA A 87 2.25 6.63 11.79
C ALA A 87 2.55 6.13 13.20
N ASP A 88 2.77 4.82 13.32
CA ASP A 88 3.11 4.16 14.60
C ASP A 88 3.73 2.75 14.34
N PRO A 89 4.80 2.32 15.04
CA PRO A 89 5.73 3.11 15.83
C PRO A 89 6.77 3.86 14.97
N PRO A 90 7.22 5.05 15.41
CA PRO A 90 8.24 5.83 14.71
C PRO A 90 9.61 5.14 14.80
N ARG A 91 10.20 4.78 13.66
CA ARG A 91 11.46 4.03 13.60
C ARG A 91 12.36 4.32 12.39
N VAL A 92 11.86 5.01 11.36
CA VAL A 92 12.63 5.40 10.17
C VAL A 92 12.60 6.90 9.99
N THR A 93 13.74 7.47 9.58
CA THR A 93 13.96 8.91 9.46
C THR A 93 13.28 9.51 8.23
N VAL A 94 12.61 10.64 8.42
CA VAL A 94 12.26 11.57 7.34
C VAL A 94 13.37 12.61 7.22
N LEU A 95 14.09 12.62 6.10
CA LEU A 95 15.25 13.48 5.94
C LEU A 95 14.85 14.97 6.02
N GLY A 96 15.61 15.74 6.78
CA GLY A 96 15.35 17.17 7.01
C GLY A 96 14.23 17.47 8.00
N VAL A 97 13.70 16.45 8.69
CA VAL A 97 12.67 16.60 9.74
C VAL A 97 13.17 15.94 11.02
N GLU A 98 12.90 16.56 12.18
CA GLU A 98 13.33 16.02 13.49
C GLU A 98 12.56 14.76 13.93
N HIS A 99 11.49 14.40 13.21
CA HIS A 99 10.59 13.32 13.59
C HIS A 99 10.78 12.10 12.69
N ALA A 100 10.89 10.93 13.32
CA ALA A 100 10.80 9.64 12.64
C ALA A 100 9.33 9.25 12.41
N MET A 101 9.11 8.39 11.42
CA MET A 101 7.80 7.79 11.11
C MET A 101 7.91 6.27 11.06
N ASP A 102 6.80 5.57 10.85
CA ASP A 102 6.88 4.18 10.42
C ASP A 102 7.57 4.09 9.05
N ILE A 103 8.03 2.88 8.69
CA ILE A 103 8.79 2.63 7.46
C ILE A 103 8.07 3.10 6.18
N LEU A 104 6.74 2.95 6.12
CA LEU A 104 5.92 3.28 4.95
C LEU A 104 5.71 4.80 4.86
N GLY A 105 5.44 5.44 6.00
CA GLY A 105 5.31 6.89 6.13
C GLY A 105 6.62 7.61 5.80
N ALA A 106 7.75 7.11 6.31
CA ALA A 106 9.06 7.71 6.07
C ALA A 106 9.47 7.62 4.59
N ALA A 107 9.31 6.44 3.97
CA ALA A 107 9.56 6.26 2.53
C ALA A 107 8.66 7.16 1.68
N PHE A 108 7.37 7.26 2.03
CA PHE A 108 6.42 8.14 1.36
C PHE A 108 6.88 9.61 1.44
N MET A 109 7.18 10.12 2.64
CA MET A 109 7.55 11.52 2.83
C MET A 109 8.86 11.88 2.14
N ASN A 110 9.87 11.01 2.23
CA ASN A 110 11.14 11.21 1.56
C ASN A 110 10.93 11.29 0.03
N ALA A 111 10.24 10.32 -0.57
CA ALA A 111 10.00 10.31 -2.01
C ALA A 111 9.14 11.51 -2.47
N ALA A 112 8.11 11.88 -1.70
CA ALA A 112 7.28 13.05 -1.98
C ALA A 112 8.09 14.35 -1.90
N GLY A 113 8.93 14.51 -0.86
CA GLY A 113 9.84 15.65 -0.71
C GLY A 113 10.74 15.82 -1.92
N ALA A 114 11.43 14.75 -2.34
CA ALA A 114 12.30 14.79 -3.52
C ALA A 114 11.55 15.22 -4.79
N SER A 115 10.35 14.70 -5.00
CA SER A 115 9.51 15.08 -6.15
C SER A 115 9.01 16.53 -6.06
N LEU A 116 8.74 17.07 -4.87
CA LEU A 116 8.37 18.47 -4.69
C LEU A 116 9.55 19.39 -5.05
N CYS A 117 10.78 19.04 -4.66
CA CYS A 117 11.98 19.80 -5.05
C CYS A 117 12.18 19.82 -6.57
N GLN A 118 12.04 18.69 -7.25
CA GLN A 118 12.19 18.62 -8.71
C GLN A 118 11.16 19.49 -9.46
N SER A 119 9.93 19.62 -8.94
CA SER A 119 8.95 20.51 -9.55
C SER A 119 9.38 21.98 -9.59
N GLN A 120 10.37 22.35 -8.76
CA GLN A 120 10.97 23.69 -8.68
C GLN A 120 12.26 23.81 -9.50
N ASP A 121 13.10 22.76 -9.52
CA ASP A 121 14.40 22.73 -10.20
C ASP A 121 14.44 21.67 -11.32
N SER A 122 14.50 22.13 -12.58
CA SER A 122 14.58 21.28 -13.79
C SER A 122 15.86 20.43 -13.96
N LEU A 123 16.63 20.21 -12.89
CA LEU A 123 18.02 19.74 -12.94
C LEU A 123 18.21 18.22 -12.89
N SER A 124 17.22 17.42 -12.46
CA SER A 124 17.29 15.95 -12.54
C SER A 124 16.06 15.35 -13.24
N SER A 125 16.29 14.42 -14.17
CA SER A 125 15.31 14.08 -15.20
C SER A 125 14.29 13.01 -14.83
N ASP A 126 14.37 12.36 -13.66
CA ASP A 126 13.54 11.17 -13.41
C ASP A 126 13.02 10.99 -11.96
N CYS A 127 11.73 11.25 -11.75
CA CYS A 127 11.05 11.01 -10.47
C CYS A 127 11.04 9.54 -10.04
N ARG A 128 11.22 8.61 -10.98
CA ARG A 128 11.22 7.17 -10.70
C ARG A 128 12.36 6.79 -9.75
N ASN A 129 13.49 7.49 -9.84
CA ASN A 129 14.66 7.28 -8.99
C ASN A 129 14.39 7.69 -7.54
N PHE A 130 13.55 8.70 -7.31
CA PHE A 130 13.24 9.15 -5.94
C PHE A 130 12.46 8.10 -5.16
N ALA A 131 11.51 7.42 -5.80
CA ALA A 131 10.77 6.33 -5.18
C ALA A 131 11.71 5.16 -4.82
N VAL A 132 12.63 4.81 -5.72
CA VAL A 132 13.65 3.77 -5.50
C VAL A 132 14.52 4.09 -4.30
N VAL A 133 15.15 5.28 -4.29
CA VAL A 133 16.10 5.64 -3.24
C VAL A 133 15.41 5.81 -1.89
N ALA A 134 14.22 6.41 -1.86
CA ALA A 134 13.45 6.56 -0.62
C ALA A 134 13.06 5.20 -0.02
N ALA A 135 12.60 4.26 -0.87
CA ALA A 135 12.27 2.93 -0.43
C ALA A 135 13.49 2.16 0.08
N ALA A 136 14.60 2.22 -0.66
CA ALA A 136 15.85 1.59 -0.28
C ALA A 136 16.37 2.13 1.06
N LEU A 137 16.40 3.46 1.22
CA LEU A 137 16.86 4.12 2.44
C LEU A 137 16.00 3.72 3.64
N ALA A 138 14.67 3.75 3.49
CA ALA A 138 13.76 3.40 4.58
C ALA A 138 13.94 1.94 5.05
N VAL A 139 14.05 0.99 4.12
CA VAL A 139 14.26 -0.43 4.45
C VAL A 139 15.68 -0.67 4.99
N ALA A 140 16.68 0.03 4.47
CA ALA A 140 18.06 -0.08 4.95
C ALA A 140 18.19 0.42 6.40
N GLU A 141 17.57 1.55 6.73
CA GLU A 141 17.53 2.07 8.10
C GLU A 141 16.79 1.13 9.05
N ASP A 142 15.57 0.70 8.68
CA ASP A 142 14.76 -0.25 9.47
C ASP A 142 15.50 -1.56 9.79
N ARG A 143 16.43 -1.95 8.91
CA ARG A 143 17.22 -3.19 9.02
C ARG A 143 18.65 -3.02 9.51
N ASN A 144 19.11 -1.80 9.75
CA ASN A 144 20.53 -1.50 9.98
C ASN A 144 21.45 -2.08 8.88
N ALA A 145 21.04 -1.96 7.62
CA ALA A 145 21.83 -2.44 6.47
C ALA A 145 23.09 -1.59 6.26
N THR A 146 24.13 -2.22 5.71
CA THR A 146 25.37 -1.55 5.35
C THR A 146 25.20 -0.66 4.11
N GLY A 147 26.11 0.31 3.94
CA GLY A 147 26.11 1.15 2.74
C GLY A 147 26.30 0.38 1.44
N ALA A 148 27.00 -0.76 1.47
CA ALA A 148 27.18 -1.63 0.29
C ALA A 148 25.87 -2.34 -0.10
N GLU A 149 25.10 -2.81 0.89
CA GLU A 149 23.78 -3.42 0.65
C GLU A 149 22.79 -2.38 0.11
N LEU A 150 22.75 -1.19 0.72
CA LEU A 150 21.91 -0.07 0.25
C LEU A 150 22.23 0.30 -1.20
N LEU A 151 23.51 0.53 -1.53
CA LEU A 151 23.90 0.95 -2.87
C LEU A 151 23.74 -0.16 -3.91
N SER A 152 23.89 -1.43 -3.52
CA SER A 152 23.61 -2.56 -4.41
C SER A 152 22.13 -2.64 -4.75
N ALA A 153 21.26 -2.51 -3.74
CA ALA A 153 19.80 -2.51 -3.92
C ALA A 153 19.34 -1.36 -4.82
N ILE A 154 19.91 -0.14 -4.65
CA ILE A 154 19.64 1.00 -5.54
C ILE A 154 20.09 0.67 -6.96
N ALA A 155 21.29 0.14 -7.16
CA ALA A 155 21.82 -0.14 -8.50
C ALA A 155 20.93 -1.08 -9.31
N VAL A 156 20.50 -2.22 -8.73
CA VAL A 156 19.62 -3.16 -9.42
C VAL A 156 18.21 -2.63 -9.61
N ALA A 157 17.70 -1.86 -8.66
CA ALA A 157 16.38 -1.25 -8.78
C ALA A 157 16.33 -0.19 -9.88
N LEU A 158 17.40 0.57 -10.10
CA LEU A 158 17.48 1.50 -11.24
C LEU A 158 17.50 0.78 -12.58
N GLU A 159 18.18 -0.36 -12.67
CA GLU A 159 18.10 -1.22 -13.85
C GLU A 159 16.68 -1.79 -14.04
N ALA A 160 15.99 -2.18 -12.97
CA ALA A 160 14.59 -2.61 -13.02
C ALA A 160 13.67 -1.51 -13.57
N VAL A 161 13.87 -0.27 -13.15
CA VAL A 161 13.18 0.91 -13.69
C VAL A 161 13.48 1.08 -15.18
N ALA A 162 14.73 0.98 -15.58
CA ALA A 162 15.15 1.13 -16.98
C ALA A 162 14.53 0.04 -17.88
N ARG A 163 14.52 -1.22 -17.43
CA ARG A 163 13.90 -2.35 -18.14
C ARG A 163 12.38 -2.24 -18.24
N SER A 164 11.75 -1.51 -17.33
CA SER A 164 10.32 -1.19 -17.40
C SER A 164 9.98 -0.16 -18.49
N GLN A 165 10.96 0.36 -19.26
CA GLN A 165 10.79 1.19 -20.46
C GLN A 165 9.84 2.40 -20.32
N GLY A 166 9.80 3.00 -19.13
CA GLY A 166 8.94 4.14 -18.86
C GLY A 166 7.44 3.81 -18.69
N ARG A 167 7.09 2.52 -18.61
CA ARG A 167 5.74 2.06 -18.25
C ARG A 167 5.32 2.65 -16.90
N GLY A 168 4.01 2.81 -16.74
CA GLY A 168 3.43 3.53 -15.60
C GLY A 168 3.87 3.01 -14.23
N TYR A 169 4.17 1.71 -14.16
CA TYR A 169 4.55 1.02 -12.94
C TYR A 169 6.03 1.08 -12.56
N ALA A 170 6.90 1.63 -13.41
CA ALA A 170 8.35 1.51 -13.27
C ALA A 170 8.87 1.97 -11.89
N ALA A 171 8.35 3.09 -11.36
CA ALA A 171 8.72 3.60 -10.05
C ALA A 171 8.38 2.63 -8.91
N THR A 172 7.19 2.01 -8.96
CA THR A 172 6.74 1.07 -7.93
C THR A 172 7.52 -0.24 -8.01
N VAL A 173 7.77 -0.73 -9.23
CA VAL A 173 8.62 -1.92 -9.48
C VAL A 173 10.05 -1.70 -8.99
N GLY A 174 10.64 -0.54 -9.27
CA GLY A 174 11.97 -0.19 -8.76
C GLY A 174 12.00 -0.14 -7.23
N ALA A 175 11.06 0.57 -6.61
CA ALA A 175 10.95 0.64 -5.15
C ALA A 175 10.78 -0.76 -4.51
N CYS A 176 9.95 -1.61 -5.13
CA CYS A 176 9.73 -2.99 -4.70
C CYS A 176 10.99 -3.85 -4.85
N THR A 177 11.73 -3.68 -5.96
CA THR A 177 13.00 -4.37 -6.21
C THR A 177 14.02 -4.02 -5.13
N ALA A 178 14.21 -2.73 -4.83
CA ALA A 178 15.15 -2.28 -3.81
C ALA A 178 14.78 -2.82 -2.43
N ALA A 179 13.51 -2.70 -2.05
CA ALA A 179 13.01 -3.25 -0.79
C ALA A 179 13.21 -4.77 -0.73
N GLY A 180 12.85 -5.50 -1.78
CA GLY A 180 12.95 -6.95 -1.86
C GLY A 180 14.38 -7.47 -1.70
N VAL A 181 15.36 -6.80 -2.33
CA VAL A 181 16.78 -7.13 -2.18
C VAL A 181 17.23 -6.93 -0.74
N LEU A 182 16.93 -5.78 -0.14
CA LEU A 182 17.26 -5.50 1.26
C LEU A 182 16.49 -6.42 2.24
N LEU A 183 15.34 -6.95 1.83
CA LEU A 183 14.58 -7.93 2.59
C LEU A 183 15.07 -9.36 2.47
N GLY A 184 16.03 -9.64 1.59
CA GLY A 184 16.51 -10.99 1.34
C GLY A 184 15.40 -11.89 0.81
N LEU A 185 14.53 -11.37 -0.05
CA LEU A 185 13.49 -12.17 -0.68
C LEU A 185 14.11 -13.30 -1.51
N SER A 186 13.50 -14.47 -1.46
CA SER A 186 13.75 -15.52 -2.44
C SER A 186 13.27 -15.11 -3.84
N GLU A 187 13.72 -15.82 -4.88
CA GLU A 187 13.33 -15.55 -6.26
C GLU A 187 11.80 -15.61 -6.46
N GLU A 188 11.13 -16.58 -5.84
CA GLU A 188 9.67 -16.73 -5.91
C GLU A 188 8.93 -15.58 -5.22
N GLN A 189 9.43 -15.13 -4.07
CA GLN A 189 8.90 -13.98 -3.34
C GLN A 189 9.13 -12.69 -4.15
N MET A 190 10.34 -12.48 -4.67
CA MET A 190 10.65 -11.32 -5.52
C MET A 190 9.76 -11.30 -6.76
N ARG A 191 9.59 -12.42 -7.46
CA ARG A 191 8.70 -12.53 -8.62
C ARG A 191 7.27 -12.12 -8.27
N SER A 192 6.74 -12.63 -7.14
CA SER A 192 5.39 -12.27 -6.67
C SER A 192 5.29 -10.79 -6.31
N ALA A 193 6.31 -10.25 -5.65
CA ALA A 193 6.38 -8.83 -5.29
C ALA A 193 6.36 -7.93 -6.53
N LEU A 194 7.15 -8.27 -7.57
CA LEU A 194 7.23 -7.53 -8.82
C LEU A 194 5.90 -7.57 -9.60
N LEU A 195 5.23 -8.72 -9.66
CA LEU A 195 3.90 -8.84 -10.27
C LEU A 195 2.86 -7.99 -9.55
N MET A 196 2.85 -8.01 -8.21
CA MET A 196 1.98 -7.11 -7.43
C MET A 196 2.33 -5.64 -7.70
N ALA A 197 3.63 -5.30 -7.74
CA ALA A 197 4.09 -3.93 -7.94
C ALA A 197 3.71 -3.39 -9.31
N ALA A 198 3.73 -4.23 -10.35
CA ALA A 198 3.26 -3.86 -11.68
C ALA A 198 1.75 -3.61 -11.71
N ALA A 199 0.97 -4.49 -11.07
CA ALA A 199 -0.49 -4.41 -11.04
C ALA A 199 -1.04 -3.28 -10.12
N LEU A 200 -0.36 -2.97 -9.03
CA LEU A 200 -0.80 -2.05 -7.97
C LEU A 200 0.07 -0.78 -7.90
N SER A 201 0.46 -0.29 -9.07
CA SER A 201 1.32 0.87 -9.21
C SER A 201 0.54 2.19 -9.35
N ASN A 202 1.25 3.28 -9.08
CA ASN A 202 0.85 4.61 -9.50
C ASN A 202 1.76 5.07 -10.65
N HIS A 203 1.28 6.02 -11.47
CA HIS A 203 2.06 6.60 -12.56
C HIS A 203 2.37 8.09 -12.30
N PRO A 204 3.48 8.42 -11.60
CA PRO A 204 3.81 9.81 -11.29
C PRO A 204 4.01 10.68 -12.53
N ALA A 205 4.60 10.13 -13.60
CA ALA A 205 4.88 10.90 -14.82
C ALA A 205 3.62 11.32 -15.59
N ALA A 206 2.46 10.70 -15.35
CA ALA A 206 1.18 11.14 -15.90
C ALA A 206 0.60 12.37 -15.18
N GLN A 207 1.08 12.68 -13.97
CA GLN A 207 0.54 13.79 -13.17
C GLN A 207 1.15 15.12 -13.61
N GLN A 208 0.27 16.05 -14.00
CA GLN A 208 0.66 17.42 -14.37
C GLN A 208 0.75 18.35 -13.16
N GLU A 209 -0.07 18.11 -12.14
CA GLU A 209 -0.05 18.91 -10.91
C GLU A 209 1.11 18.46 -10.01
N PRO A 210 2.03 19.38 -9.62
CA PRO A 210 3.23 19.04 -8.84
C PRO A 210 2.99 18.27 -7.54
N VAL A 211 1.97 18.66 -6.77
CA VAL A 211 1.66 18.01 -5.49
C VAL A 211 1.11 16.59 -5.70
N LEU A 212 0.25 16.38 -6.70
CA LEU A 212 -0.24 15.06 -7.10
C LEU A 212 0.91 14.18 -7.61
N LYS A 213 1.85 14.75 -8.38
CA LYS A 213 3.06 14.05 -8.80
C LYS A 213 3.91 13.60 -7.62
N ALA A 214 4.07 14.47 -6.62
CA ALA A 214 4.78 14.15 -5.40
C ALA A 214 4.09 13.08 -4.57
N ILE A 215 2.77 13.16 -4.40
CA ILE A 215 1.98 12.14 -3.71
C ILE A 215 2.07 10.81 -4.46
N ALA A 216 1.93 10.80 -5.78
CA ALA A 216 2.07 9.59 -6.59
C ALA A 216 3.46 8.96 -6.45
N THR A 217 4.52 9.77 -6.39
CA THR A 217 5.90 9.32 -6.15
C THR A 217 6.06 8.73 -4.75
N GLY A 218 5.48 9.39 -3.74
CA GLY A 218 5.35 8.87 -2.38
C GLY A 218 4.66 7.51 -2.31
N GLN A 219 3.52 7.37 -3.01
CA GLN A 219 2.78 6.11 -3.06
C GLN A 219 3.58 5.01 -3.76
N CYS A 220 4.39 5.32 -4.79
CA CYS A 220 5.25 4.32 -5.41
C CYS A 220 6.27 3.74 -4.41
N ALA A 221 6.94 4.60 -3.62
CA ALA A 221 7.89 4.16 -2.60
C ALA A 221 7.21 3.31 -1.53
N ARG A 222 6.08 3.81 -1.00
CA ARG A 222 5.25 3.12 0.00
C ARG A 222 4.76 1.77 -0.48
N ASN A 223 4.16 1.71 -1.67
CA ASN A 223 3.61 0.49 -2.23
C ASN A 223 4.71 -0.52 -2.51
N GLY A 224 5.86 -0.08 -3.04
CA GLY A 224 7.00 -0.96 -3.28
C GLY A 224 7.44 -1.71 -2.02
N ILE A 225 7.58 -1.01 -0.90
CA ILE A 225 7.91 -1.63 0.40
C ILE A 225 6.79 -2.57 0.85
N LEU A 226 5.55 -2.09 0.88
CA LEU A 226 4.39 -2.87 1.34
C LEU A 226 4.30 -4.21 0.61
N LEU A 227 4.40 -4.20 -0.71
CA LEU A 227 4.27 -5.40 -1.54
C LEU A 227 5.44 -6.36 -1.37
N ALA A 228 6.65 -5.83 -1.12
CA ALA A 228 7.80 -6.66 -0.79
C ALA A 228 7.63 -7.35 0.59
N PHE A 229 7.05 -6.66 1.58
CA PHE A 229 6.70 -7.27 2.87
C PHE A 229 5.59 -8.32 2.75
N ILE A 230 4.56 -8.07 1.93
CA ILE A 230 3.49 -9.04 1.66
C ILE A 230 4.07 -10.32 1.03
N ALA A 231 4.92 -10.16 0.01
CA ALA A 231 5.61 -11.29 -0.60
C ALA A 231 6.53 -12.03 0.40
N ARG A 232 7.25 -11.29 1.27
CA ARG A 232 8.04 -11.89 2.35
C ARG A 232 7.20 -12.77 3.28
N GLY A 233 5.94 -12.38 3.52
CA GLY A 233 4.97 -13.13 4.31
C GLY A 233 4.47 -14.42 3.64
N GLY A 234 4.88 -14.71 2.40
CA GLY A 234 4.52 -15.93 1.69
C GLY A 234 3.34 -15.77 0.72
N THR A 235 2.87 -14.55 0.47
CA THR A 235 1.85 -14.31 -0.56
C THR A 235 2.44 -14.54 -1.95
N GLU A 236 1.95 -15.56 -2.63
CA GLU A 236 2.39 -15.93 -3.98
C GLU A 236 1.43 -15.38 -5.04
N ILE A 237 1.96 -14.69 -6.04
CA ILE A 237 1.21 -14.30 -7.25
C ILE A 237 1.76 -15.09 -8.43
N ARG A 238 0.90 -15.92 -9.04
CA ARG A 238 1.27 -16.77 -10.18
C ARG A 238 1.08 -16.07 -11.53
N SER A 239 0.08 -15.20 -11.62
CA SER A 239 -0.27 -14.45 -12.83
C SER A 239 -1.05 -13.20 -12.44
N THR A 240 -0.96 -12.16 -13.26
CA THR A 240 -1.76 -10.93 -13.15
C THR A 240 -3.08 -11.01 -13.95
N ASN A 241 -3.28 -12.06 -14.75
CA ASN A 241 -4.31 -12.11 -15.79
C ASN A 241 -5.23 -13.34 -15.69
N GLN A 242 -5.00 -14.20 -14.68
CA GLN A 242 -5.74 -15.46 -14.52
C GLN A 242 -6.21 -15.63 -13.08
N SER A 243 -7.49 -15.95 -12.91
CA SER A 243 -8.05 -16.34 -11.61
C SER A 243 -7.59 -17.75 -11.26
N ALA A 244 -6.91 -17.88 -10.12
CA ALA A 244 -6.61 -19.17 -9.52
C ALA A 244 -7.61 -19.46 -8.39
N ALA A 245 -7.96 -20.74 -8.20
CA ALA A 245 -8.69 -21.15 -7.00
C ALA A 245 -7.80 -20.89 -5.77
N MET A 246 -8.31 -20.11 -4.81
CA MET A 246 -7.58 -19.79 -3.59
C MET A 246 -7.76 -20.93 -2.58
N GLU A 247 -6.65 -21.50 -2.11
CA GLU A 247 -6.70 -22.46 -1.02
C GLU A 247 -7.13 -21.74 0.26
N VAL A 248 -8.06 -22.35 1.01
CA VAL A 248 -8.56 -21.80 2.27
C VAL A 248 -7.94 -22.61 3.40
N ASP A 249 -7.02 -22.01 4.16
CA ASP A 249 -6.56 -22.62 5.40
C ASP A 249 -7.71 -22.55 6.43
N PRO A 250 -8.24 -23.70 6.90
CA PRO A 250 -9.34 -23.72 7.85
C PRO A 250 -8.92 -23.32 9.27
N ARG A 251 -7.61 -23.19 9.54
CA ARG A 251 -7.10 -22.78 10.84
C ARG A 251 -7.27 -21.28 11.01
N PRO A 252 -8.02 -20.82 12.02
CA PRO A 252 -8.12 -19.40 12.30
C PRO A 252 -6.74 -18.86 12.74
N LEU A 253 -6.40 -17.65 12.29
CA LEU A 253 -5.33 -16.83 12.91
C LEU A 253 -5.61 -16.68 14.42
N GLU A 254 -4.60 -16.34 15.23
CA GLU A 254 -4.78 -16.07 16.67
C GLU A 254 -6.04 -15.23 16.89
N ARG A 255 -7.05 -15.86 17.52
CA ARG A 255 -8.38 -15.30 17.60
C ARG A 255 -8.45 -14.33 18.75
N VAL A 256 -8.97 -13.14 18.46
CA VAL A 256 -9.60 -12.33 19.49
C VAL A 256 -11.02 -12.88 19.65
N ASP A 257 -11.20 -13.79 20.61
CA ASP A 257 -12.36 -14.69 20.73
C ASP A 257 -13.70 -13.99 20.91
N THR A 258 -13.72 -12.69 21.17
CA THR A 258 -14.97 -11.96 21.31
C THR A 258 -14.82 -10.53 20.86
N TRP A 259 -15.44 -10.19 19.74
CA TRP A 259 -15.63 -8.82 19.29
C TRP A 259 -17.14 -8.52 19.19
N GLN A 260 -17.53 -7.30 19.56
CA GLN A 260 -18.89 -6.82 19.44
C GLN A 260 -18.89 -5.51 18.67
N MET A 261 -19.76 -5.43 17.66
CA MET A 261 -20.11 -4.17 17.05
C MET A 261 -21.20 -3.52 17.89
N LEU A 262 -20.86 -2.38 18.51
CA LEU A 262 -21.81 -1.57 19.25
C LEU A 262 -22.33 -0.48 18.32
N VAL A 263 -23.65 -0.39 18.24
CA VAL A 263 -24.35 0.67 17.51
C VAL A 263 -25.34 1.31 18.46
N GLU A 264 -25.19 2.62 18.65
CA GLU A 264 -26.13 3.42 19.41
C GLU A 264 -27.22 3.94 18.46
N PRO A 265 -28.50 3.56 18.66
CA PRO A 265 -29.59 4.17 17.92
C PRO A 265 -29.74 5.63 18.37
N ASP A 266 -30.22 6.51 17.48
CA ASP A 266 -30.47 7.89 17.87
C ASP A 266 -31.58 7.95 18.94
N VAL A 267 -31.39 8.79 19.96
CA VAL A 267 -32.44 9.04 20.96
C VAL A 267 -33.53 9.79 20.20
N ALA A 268 -34.71 9.15 20.07
CA ALA A 268 -35.87 9.68 19.36
C ALA A 268 -36.00 11.20 19.52
N THR A 269 -35.60 11.96 18.51
CA THR A 269 -36.18 13.28 18.31
C THR A 269 -37.60 13.01 17.85
N ALA A 270 -38.53 13.25 18.76
CA ALA A 270 -39.97 13.13 18.52
C ALA A 270 -40.34 13.86 17.22
N GLY A 271 -40.58 13.09 16.17
CA GLY A 271 -40.96 13.54 14.84
C GLY A 271 -41.50 12.34 14.07
N ASP A 272 -42.81 12.17 14.13
CA ASP A 272 -43.61 11.08 13.55
C ASP A 272 -43.41 10.92 12.02
N GLN A 273 -42.37 10.22 11.59
CA GLN A 273 -42.43 9.45 10.35
C GLN A 273 -41.85 8.05 10.54
N PRO A 274 -42.65 6.99 10.36
CA PRO A 274 -42.12 5.63 10.36
C PRO A 274 -41.12 5.49 9.20
N PRO A 275 -40.00 4.79 9.42
CA PRO A 275 -39.04 4.53 8.35
C PRO A 275 -39.74 3.80 7.19
N PRO A 276 -39.30 4.01 5.93
CA PRO A 276 -39.86 3.30 4.80
C PRO A 276 -39.74 1.78 5.02
N PRO A 277 -40.74 0.99 4.58
CA PRO A 277 -40.71 -0.46 4.74
C PRO A 277 -39.48 -1.03 4.03
N VAL A 278 -38.65 -1.74 4.79
CA VAL A 278 -37.52 -2.53 4.26
C VAL A 278 -38.09 -3.83 3.70
N ASP A 279 -37.70 -4.22 2.49
CA ASP A 279 -38.09 -5.49 1.89
C ASP A 279 -37.44 -6.66 2.66
N ASP A 280 -38.20 -7.29 3.56
CA ASP A 280 -37.73 -8.36 4.45
C ASP A 280 -37.18 -9.59 3.71
N THR A 281 -37.53 -9.80 2.43
CA THR A 281 -37.07 -10.98 1.67
C THR A 281 -35.58 -10.95 1.33
N ASN A 282 -35.02 -9.76 1.06
CA ASN A 282 -33.59 -9.59 0.80
C ASN A 282 -32.76 -9.74 2.08
N THR A 283 -33.31 -9.28 3.22
CA THR A 283 -32.67 -9.37 4.53
C THR A 283 -32.46 -10.82 4.99
N GLU A 284 -33.42 -11.72 4.74
CA GLU A 284 -33.27 -13.15 5.08
C GLU A 284 -32.21 -13.85 4.21
N GLU A 285 -32.14 -13.54 2.92
CA GLU A 285 -31.12 -14.09 2.01
C GLU A 285 -29.72 -13.60 2.39
N LEU A 286 -29.58 -12.32 2.72
CA LEU A 286 -28.35 -11.72 3.23
C LEU A 286 -27.92 -12.34 4.55
N ALA A 287 -28.85 -12.56 5.48
CA ALA A 287 -28.57 -13.23 6.75
C ALA A 287 -28.07 -14.67 6.53
N ALA A 288 -28.73 -15.44 5.65
CA ALA A 288 -28.32 -16.79 5.32
C ALA A 288 -26.95 -16.83 4.64
N ARG A 289 -26.65 -15.88 3.74
CA ARG A 289 -25.33 -15.73 3.12
C ARG A 289 -24.26 -15.37 4.15
N ALA A 290 -24.56 -14.45 5.07
CA ALA A 290 -23.65 -14.04 6.14
C ALA A 290 -23.36 -15.21 7.09
N GLU A 291 -24.37 -16.00 7.51
CA GLU A 291 -24.17 -17.20 8.33
C GLU A 291 -23.27 -18.22 7.63
N ARG A 292 -23.45 -18.44 6.31
CA ARG A 292 -22.59 -19.34 5.53
C ARG A 292 -21.15 -18.87 5.43
N LEU A 293 -20.90 -17.56 5.36
CA LEU A 293 -19.55 -16.99 5.26
C LEU A 293 -18.86 -16.96 6.63
N ILE A 294 -19.54 -16.42 7.63
CA ILE A 294 -19.03 -16.25 8.99
C ILE A 294 -18.88 -17.61 9.67
N GLY A 295 -19.78 -18.57 9.43
CA GLY A 295 -19.71 -19.92 9.97
C GLY A 295 -18.51 -20.73 9.50
N ARG A 296 -17.80 -20.29 8.44
CA ARG A 296 -16.49 -20.86 8.05
C ARG A 296 -15.37 -20.42 8.98
N ALA A 297 -15.52 -19.25 9.59
CA ALA A 297 -14.49 -18.58 10.38
C ALA A 297 -14.78 -18.57 11.89
N LEU A 298 -16.04 -18.76 12.33
CA LEU A 298 -16.47 -18.73 13.73
C LEU A 298 -17.35 -19.93 14.09
N PRO A 299 -17.38 -20.34 15.38
CA PRO A 299 -18.37 -21.29 15.87
C PRO A 299 -19.80 -20.85 15.51
N GLN A 300 -20.65 -21.81 15.14
CA GLN A 300 -21.99 -21.53 14.61
C GLN A 300 -22.85 -20.65 15.55
N ALA A 301 -22.68 -20.81 16.87
CA ALA A 301 -23.41 -20.00 17.86
C ALA A 301 -23.00 -18.51 17.83
N GLU A 302 -21.70 -18.24 17.68
CA GLU A 302 -21.18 -16.87 17.57
C GLU A 302 -21.51 -16.26 16.22
N ALA A 303 -21.39 -17.04 15.14
CA ALA A 303 -21.77 -16.61 13.80
C ALA A 303 -23.24 -16.15 13.76
N ARG A 304 -24.16 -16.94 14.33
CA ARG A 304 -25.58 -16.57 14.45
C ARG A 304 -25.80 -15.33 15.29
N ARG A 305 -25.08 -15.17 16.40
CA ARG A 305 -25.18 -13.99 17.26
C ARG A 305 -24.77 -12.73 16.48
N LEU A 306 -23.68 -12.80 15.74
CA LEU A 306 -23.16 -11.70 14.94
C LEU A 306 -24.08 -11.36 13.76
N VAL A 307 -24.60 -12.37 13.05
CA VAL A 307 -25.56 -12.14 11.96
C VAL A 307 -26.82 -11.45 12.48
N LYS A 308 -27.33 -11.83 13.66
CA LYS A 308 -28.44 -11.11 14.29
C LYS A 308 -28.12 -9.64 14.55
N GLN A 309 -26.90 -9.32 15.00
CA GLN A 309 -26.48 -7.92 15.18
C GLN A 309 -26.40 -7.18 13.83
N LEU A 310 -25.86 -7.81 12.78
CA LEU A 310 -25.76 -7.22 11.45
C LEU A 310 -27.14 -6.95 10.82
N VAL A 311 -28.08 -7.90 10.94
CA VAL A 311 -29.47 -7.71 10.50
C VAL A 311 -30.16 -6.59 11.27
N SER A 312 -29.86 -6.41 12.56
CA SER A 312 -30.39 -5.28 13.32
C SER A 312 -29.88 -3.93 12.82
N LEU A 313 -28.71 -3.87 12.19
CA LEU A 313 -28.19 -2.65 11.56
C LEU A 313 -28.86 -2.33 10.23
N GLU A 314 -29.13 -3.35 9.41
CA GLU A 314 -29.89 -3.18 8.17
C GLU A 314 -31.28 -2.58 8.45
N LYS A 315 -31.88 -2.97 9.58
CA LYS A 315 -33.17 -2.45 10.05
C LYS A 315 -33.06 -1.11 10.78
N ALA A 316 -31.84 -0.66 11.13
CA ALA A 316 -31.62 0.60 11.81
C ALA A 316 -31.47 1.73 10.78
N SER A 317 -32.54 2.49 10.58
CA SER A 317 -32.60 3.60 9.61
C SER A 317 -31.67 4.77 9.95
N GLN A 318 -31.14 4.82 11.18
CA GLN A 318 -30.33 5.93 11.72
C GLN A 318 -29.24 5.39 12.66
N ILE A 319 -28.15 4.89 12.08
CA ILE A 319 -26.95 4.50 12.81
C ILE A 319 -26.14 5.77 13.14
N ARG A 320 -25.98 6.08 14.44
CA ARG A 320 -25.25 7.29 14.87
C ARG A 320 -23.76 7.06 15.07
N THR A 321 -23.39 5.97 15.73
CA THR A 321 -21.99 5.62 16.04
C THR A 321 -21.77 4.14 15.78
N ILE A 322 -20.64 3.80 15.15
CA ILE A 322 -20.17 2.42 14.98
C ILE A 322 -18.88 2.28 15.78
N SER A 323 -18.84 1.32 16.72
CA SER A 323 -17.59 0.95 17.39
C SER A 323 -17.45 -0.57 17.44
N VAL A 324 -16.23 -1.07 17.24
CA VAL A 324 -15.88 -2.49 17.39
C VAL A 324 -15.05 -2.63 18.65
N LYS A 325 -15.54 -3.39 19.63
CA LYS A 325 -14.84 -3.62 20.89
C LYS A 325 -14.53 -5.10 21.06
N THR A 326 -13.33 -5.38 21.55
CA THR A 326 -12.99 -6.70 22.07
C THR A 326 -13.68 -6.87 23.42
N VAL A 327 -14.51 -7.88 23.56
CA VAL A 327 -15.04 -8.31 24.86
C VAL A 327 -13.96 -9.19 25.49
N PRO A 328 -13.66 -9.09 26.78
CA PRO A 328 -12.85 -10.10 27.45
C PRO A 328 -13.65 -11.42 27.53
N PRO A 329 -12.99 -12.59 27.45
CA PRO A 329 -13.66 -13.84 27.82
C PRO A 329 -14.21 -13.68 29.24
N THR A 330 -15.49 -13.97 29.44
CA THR A 330 -16.06 -14.03 30.78
C THR A 330 -15.25 -15.05 31.57
N GLN A 331 -14.59 -14.61 32.65
CA GLN A 331 -13.86 -15.50 33.57
C GLN A 331 -14.82 -16.57 34.10
N LYS A 332 -14.89 -17.71 33.42
CA LYS A 332 -15.23 -19.00 34.02
C LYS A 332 -13.90 -19.64 34.34
N GLY A 333 -13.61 -19.72 35.64
CA GLY A 333 -12.29 -20.03 36.16
C GLY A 333 -11.68 -21.31 35.62
N ALA A 334 -10.45 -21.18 35.14
CA ALA A 334 -9.33 -22.09 35.42
C ALA A 334 -8.06 -21.35 35.00
N GLU A 335 -7.12 -21.19 35.93
CA GLU A 335 -5.76 -20.75 35.62
C GLU A 335 -5.14 -21.76 34.64
N ASP A 336 -4.77 -21.33 33.44
CA ASP A 336 -3.86 -22.07 32.59
C ASP A 336 -2.56 -21.27 32.44
N LYS A 337 -1.55 -21.68 33.19
CA LYS A 337 -0.26 -20.96 33.38
C LYS A 337 0.74 -21.19 32.24
N ASN A 338 0.31 -21.51 31.02
CA ASN A 338 1.21 -21.91 29.93
C ASN A 338 0.84 -21.35 28.55
N ALA A 339 0.59 -20.05 28.43
CA ALA A 339 0.58 -19.38 27.13
C ALA A 339 2.00 -18.92 26.73
N PRO A 340 2.53 -19.27 25.54
CA PRO A 340 3.86 -18.85 25.12
C PRO A 340 3.90 -17.35 24.77
N SER A 341 4.87 -16.62 25.33
CA SER A 341 5.10 -15.20 25.07
C SER A 341 5.82 -14.99 23.72
N TRP A 342 5.11 -14.50 22.71
CA TRP A 342 5.69 -14.18 21.39
C TRP A 342 6.19 -12.72 21.28
N PHE A 343 5.94 -11.88 22.29
CA PHE A 343 6.62 -10.60 22.42
C PHE A 343 7.85 -10.78 23.30
N GLY A 344 8.98 -11.10 22.66
CA GLY A 344 10.29 -10.98 23.29
C GLY A 344 10.61 -9.51 23.50
N THR A 345 10.50 -9.04 24.73
CA THR A 345 11.23 -7.87 25.21
C THR A 345 12.61 -8.33 25.67
N SER A 346 13.64 -8.00 24.90
CA SER A 346 15.03 -7.88 25.35
C SER A 346 15.78 -7.00 24.35
#